data_AF-A0A183UV11-F1
#
_entry.id   AF-A0A183UV11-F1
#
_cell.length_a   1.000
_cell.length_b   1.000
_cell.length_c   1.000
_cell.angle_alpha   90.00
_cell.angle_beta   90.00
_cell.angle_gamma   90.00
#
_symmetry.space_group_name_H-M   'P 1'
#
loop_
_entity.id
_entity.type
_entity.pdbx_description
1 polymer ?
#
loop_
_entity_poly.entity_id
_entity_poly.type
_entity_poly.pdbx_seq_one_letter_code
_entity_poly.pdbx_strand_id
1 'polypeptide(L)'
;MSDPESTSEELKLVSKFAGEAFGTDNVRTVFAGASEDNVERADRVIVLIGPAGTGKSTLIDCMCNYFYGATLKSHTRYKIADEIFDQTTPIKTIIKYVFNQTNMPYRPIVIDTPGIGSESGVQTDAEISEMLTSFLVQSHRVVIHAIGFVLKYSDSRVSLKREAQIKEKGRVFEESL
;
A
#
# COMPACT_ATOMS: atom_id res chain seq x y z
N MET A 1 27.08 -10.10 -43.05
CA MET A 1 25.85 -10.24 -42.26
C MET A 1 26.11 -9.51 -40.95
N SER A 2 25.58 -8.30 -40.82
CA SER A 2 25.60 -7.54 -39.57
C SER A 2 24.54 -8.12 -38.64
N ASP A 3 24.92 -8.46 -37.41
CA ASP A 3 23.97 -8.79 -36.35
C ASP A 3 22.97 -7.63 -36.20
N PRO A 4 21.66 -7.90 -36.05
CA PRO A 4 20.74 -6.84 -35.68
C PRO A 4 21.08 -6.40 -34.26
N GLU A 5 21.31 -5.10 -34.08
CA GLU A 5 21.38 -4.48 -32.75
C GLU A 5 20.20 -4.98 -31.92
N SER A 6 20.48 -5.73 -30.85
CA SER A 6 19.48 -6.04 -29.85
C SER A 6 19.20 -4.75 -29.08
N THR A 7 18.29 -3.93 -29.60
CA THR A 7 17.75 -2.81 -28.85
C THR A 7 17.10 -3.40 -27.62
N SER A 8 17.74 -3.26 -26.45
CA SER A 8 17.09 -3.54 -25.18
C SER A 8 15.93 -2.55 -25.08
N GLU A 9 14.70 -3.00 -25.39
CA GLU A 9 13.51 -2.16 -25.26
C GLU A 9 13.39 -1.74 -23.79
N GLU A 10 13.74 -0.47 -23.53
CA GLU A 10 13.85 0.06 -22.18
C GLU A 10 12.47 0.11 -21.53
N LEU A 11 12.34 -0.45 -20.32
CA LEU A 11 11.09 -0.44 -19.58
C LEU A 11 10.72 1.00 -19.22
N LYS A 12 9.60 1.48 -19.73
CA LYS A 12 9.06 2.80 -19.40
C LYS A 12 8.36 2.75 -18.05
N LEU A 13 8.92 3.44 -17.05
CA LEU A 13 8.27 3.65 -15.76
C LEU A 13 7.34 4.87 -15.84
N VAL A 14 6.08 4.70 -15.44
CA VAL A 14 5.04 5.74 -15.47
C VAL A 14 4.44 5.90 -14.08
N SER A 15 4.53 7.09 -13.51
CA SER A 15 3.79 7.44 -12.30
C SER A 15 2.29 7.39 -12.58
N LYS A 16 1.54 6.81 -11.65
CA LYS A 16 0.08 6.83 -11.65
C LYS A 16 -0.49 7.87 -10.71
N PHE A 17 0.32 8.70 -10.07
CA PHE A 17 -0.17 9.72 -9.17
C PHE A 17 -1.05 10.73 -9.90
N ALA A 18 -2.18 11.05 -9.29
CA ALA A 18 -3.17 11.97 -9.82
C ALA A 18 -3.61 13.02 -8.79
N GLY A 19 -3.03 13.01 -7.60
CA GLY A 19 -3.31 13.99 -6.54
C GLY A 19 -3.25 13.37 -5.15
N GLU A 20 -3.34 14.23 -4.15
CA GLU A 20 -3.41 13.84 -2.75
C GLU A 20 -4.37 14.72 -1.95
N ALA A 21 -4.85 14.18 -0.84
CA ALA A 21 -5.65 14.89 0.14
C ALA A 21 -5.19 14.52 1.55
N PHE A 22 -5.18 15.50 2.44
CA PHE A 22 -4.83 15.30 3.85
C PHE A 22 -6.11 15.36 4.68
N GLY A 23 -6.44 14.25 5.34
CA GLY A 23 -7.57 14.19 6.26
C GLY A 23 -7.25 14.85 7.61
N THR A 24 -8.29 15.12 8.40
CA THR A 24 -8.15 15.55 9.81
C THR A 24 -7.52 14.49 10.70
N ASP A 25 -7.51 13.24 10.23
CA ASP A 25 -7.23 12.04 11.02
C ASP A 25 -5.78 11.58 10.82
N ASN A 26 -4.90 12.50 10.47
CA ASN A 26 -3.52 12.23 10.06
C ASN A 26 -3.38 11.34 8.81
N VAL A 27 -4.44 10.78 8.22
CA VAL A 27 -4.34 9.95 7.02
C VAL A 27 -4.04 10.79 5.78
N ARG A 28 -2.99 10.42 5.05
CA ARG A 28 -2.72 10.91 3.70
C ARG A 28 -3.47 10.04 2.70
N THR A 29 -4.31 10.62 1.86
CA THR A 29 -4.94 9.92 0.74
C THR A 29 -4.20 10.25 -0.55
N VAL A 30 -3.76 9.23 -1.28
CA VAL A 30 -3.13 9.34 -2.60
C VAL A 30 -4.08 8.78 -3.65
N PHE A 31 -4.36 9.56 -4.69
CA PHE A 31 -5.21 9.14 -5.79
C PHE A 31 -4.34 8.67 -6.96
N ALA A 32 -4.66 7.48 -7.48
CA ALA A 32 -4.00 6.91 -8.64
C ALA A 32 -4.92 6.93 -9.87
N GLY A 33 -4.35 7.23 -11.04
CA GLY A 33 -5.03 7.29 -12.34
C GLY A 33 -5.80 8.58 -12.56
N ALA A 34 -6.67 8.95 -11.62
CA ALA A 34 -7.45 10.19 -11.62
C ALA A 34 -7.73 10.65 -10.18
N SER A 35 -7.80 11.96 -9.95
CA SER A 35 -8.16 12.55 -8.64
C SER A 35 -9.62 12.27 -8.26
N GLU A 36 -10.49 12.11 -9.25
CA GLU A 36 -11.91 11.80 -9.10
C GLU A 36 -12.25 10.51 -9.87
N ASP A 37 -13.19 9.72 -9.36
CA ASP A 37 -13.73 8.55 -10.08
C ASP A 37 -15.15 8.86 -10.55
N ASN A 38 -15.35 8.87 -11.86
CA ASN A 38 -16.66 9.10 -12.48
C ASN A 38 -17.43 7.79 -12.70
N VAL A 39 -16.90 6.66 -12.22
CA VAL A 39 -17.50 5.33 -12.34
C VAL A 39 -17.91 4.85 -10.96
N GLU A 40 -19.21 4.64 -10.76
CA GLU A 40 -19.71 4.04 -9.53
C GLU A 40 -19.37 2.55 -9.47
N ARG A 41 -18.62 2.17 -8.44
CA ARG A 41 -18.22 0.79 -8.18
C ARG A 41 -17.99 0.60 -6.68
N ALA A 42 -18.19 -0.62 -6.18
CA ALA A 42 -17.97 -0.92 -4.77
C ALA A 42 -16.48 -0.80 -4.42
N ASP A 43 -16.19 -0.30 -3.22
CA ASP A 43 -14.82 -0.26 -2.69
C ASP A 43 -14.36 -1.64 -2.23
N ARG A 44 -13.09 -1.97 -2.50
CA ARG A 44 -12.40 -3.14 -1.92
C ARG A 44 -11.14 -2.68 -1.23
N VAL A 45 -11.15 -2.77 0.09
CA VAL A 45 -10.13 -2.21 0.98
C VAL A 45 -9.19 -3.30 1.48
N ILE A 46 -7.89 -3.12 1.22
CA ILE A 46 -6.82 -4.01 1.66
C ILE A 46 -5.92 -3.22 2.61
N VAL A 47 -5.67 -3.74 3.81
CA VAL A 47 -4.71 -3.15 4.76
C VAL A 47 -3.40 -3.92 4.71
N LEU A 48 -2.28 -3.23 4.52
CA LEU A 48 -0.95 -3.85 4.50
C LEU A 48 -0.20 -3.53 5.79
N ILE A 49 0.24 -4.57 6.49
CA ILE A 49 1.00 -4.49 7.73
C ILE A 49 2.28 -5.30 7.64
N GLY A 50 3.33 -4.85 8.32
CA GLY A 50 4.61 -5.56 8.35
C GLY A 50 5.77 -4.67 8.78
N PRO A 51 6.89 -5.28 9.23
CA PRO A 51 8.09 -4.55 9.63
C PRO A 51 8.61 -3.54 8.59
N ALA A 52 9.41 -2.57 9.05
CA ALA A 52 10.06 -1.63 8.15
C ALA A 52 10.97 -2.35 7.13
N GLY A 53 10.92 -1.89 5.88
CA GLY A 53 11.74 -2.44 4.79
C GLY A 53 11.30 -3.81 4.27
N THR A 54 10.14 -4.36 4.65
CA THR A 54 9.66 -5.66 4.14
C THR A 54 9.15 -5.64 2.70
N GLY A 55 9.04 -4.45 2.10
CA GLY A 55 8.61 -4.31 0.70
C GLY A 55 7.12 -4.02 0.53
N LYS A 56 6.44 -3.44 1.53
CA LYS A 56 5.03 -3.00 1.40
C LYS A 56 4.83 -2.05 0.22
N SER A 57 5.64 -1.00 0.11
CA SER A 57 5.66 -0.08 -1.04
C SER A 57 5.85 -0.81 -2.38
N THR A 58 6.76 -1.79 -2.41
CA THR A 58 6.96 -2.64 -3.61
C THR A 58 5.72 -3.46 -3.94
N LEU A 59 5.05 -4.04 -2.95
CA LEU A 59 3.80 -4.77 -3.15
C LEU A 59 2.69 -3.84 -3.67
N ILE A 60 2.62 -2.59 -3.19
CA ILE A 60 1.68 -1.58 -3.68
C ILE A 60 1.94 -1.26 -5.16
N ASP A 61 3.20 -1.09 -5.57
CA ASP A 61 3.56 -0.91 -6.98
C ASP A 61 3.17 -2.15 -7.81
N CYS A 62 3.37 -3.37 -7.29
CA CYS A 62 2.90 -4.59 -7.95
C CYS A 62 1.37 -4.63 -8.11
N MET A 63 0.63 -4.27 -7.06
CA MET A 63 -0.84 -4.17 -7.09
C MET A 63 -1.30 -3.10 -8.09
N CYS A 64 -0.62 -1.94 -8.15
CA CYS A 64 -0.87 -0.90 -9.14
C CYS A 64 -0.74 -1.43 -10.58
N ASN A 65 0.33 -2.18 -10.86
CA ASN A 65 0.54 -2.83 -12.15
C ASN A 65 -0.62 -3.80 -12.48
N TYR A 66 -1.02 -4.62 -11.52
CA TYR A 66 -2.14 -5.55 -11.69
C TYR A 66 -3.47 -4.81 -11.95
N PHE A 67 -3.81 -3.79 -11.15
CA PHE A 67 -5.07 -3.06 -11.25
C PHE A 67 -5.22 -2.29 -12.58
N TYR A 68 -4.12 -1.80 -13.15
CA TYR A 68 -4.12 -1.14 -14.47
C TYR A 68 -3.80 -2.09 -15.63
N GLY A 69 -3.83 -3.41 -15.39
CA GLY A 69 -3.72 -4.42 -16.45
C GLY A 69 -2.34 -4.53 -17.11
N ALA A 70 -1.27 -4.13 -16.42
CA ALA A 70 0.08 -4.34 -16.92
C ALA A 70 0.38 -5.84 -16.98
N THR A 71 0.80 -6.32 -18.16
CA THR A 71 1.21 -7.72 -18.36
C THR A 71 2.72 -7.85 -18.28
N LEU A 72 3.23 -9.08 -18.12
CA LEU A 72 4.68 -9.34 -18.16
C LEU A 72 5.33 -8.83 -19.46
N LYS A 73 4.61 -8.93 -20.59
CA LYS A 73 5.04 -8.45 -21.91
C LYS A 73 4.91 -6.93 -22.10
N SER A 74 4.29 -6.23 -21.15
CA SER A 74 4.12 -4.78 -21.24
C SER A 74 5.47 -4.08 -21.02
N HIS A 75 5.84 -3.21 -21.94
CA HIS A 75 7.01 -2.33 -21.82
C HIS A 75 6.78 -1.14 -20.88
N THR A 76 5.54 -0.98 -20.40
CA THR A 76 5.18 0.03 -19.40
C THR A 76 5.01 -0.62 -18.03
N ARG A 77 5.64 -0.02 -17.02
CA ARG A 77 5.46 -0.34 -15.59
C ARG A 77 4.89 0.87 -14.88
N TYR A 78 3.96 0.64 -13.98
CA TYR A 78 3.33 1.68 -13.18
C TYR A 78 3.97 1.78 -11.80
N LYS A 79 4.06 3.00 -11.27
CA LYS A 79 4.53 3.30 -9.92
C LYS A 79 3.58 4.26 -9.22
N ILE A 80 3.42 4.11 -7.91
CA ILE A 80 2.60 4.99 -7.07
C ILE A 80 3.15 5.12 -5.65
N ALA A 81 3.89 4.12 -5.15
CA ALA A 81 4.38 4.13 -3.78
C ALA A 81 5.55 5.12 -3.59
N ASP A 82 5.67 5.62 -2.36
CA ASP A 82 6.73 6.55 -1.92
C ASP A 82 6.84 7.87 -2.72
N GLU A 83 5.79 8.27 -3.44
CA GLU A 83 5.77 9.58 -4.11
C GLU A 83 5.60 10.70 -3.08
N ILE A 84 6.62 11.57 -3.01
CA ILE A 84 6.67 12.77 -2.16
C ILE A 84 6.43 13.97 -3.07
N PHE A 85 5.39 14.75 -2.79
CA PHE A 85 4.98 15.86 -3.65
C PHE A 85 5.74 17.14 -3.32
N ASP A 86 5.86 17.47 -2.03
CA ASP A 86 6.58 18.65 -1.57
C ASP A 86 7.10 18.49 -0.12
N GLN A 87 7.76 19.53 0.40
CA GLN A 87 8.29 19.55 1.77
C GLN A 87 7.20 19.56 2.85
N THR A 88 5.92 19.73 2.47
CA THR A 88 4.77 19.74 3.38
C THR A 88 4.09 18.37 3.47
N THR A 89 4.43 17.43 2.59
CA THR A 89 3.94 16.05 2.64
C THR A 89 4.34 15.42 3.99
N PRO A 90 3.37 15.07 4.86
CA PRO A 90 3.65 14.43 6.13
C PRO A 90 4.35 13.09 5.92
N ILE A 91 5.50 12.92 6.58
CA ILE A 91 6.38 11.74 6.40
C ILE A 91 5.81 10.48 7.09
N LYS A 92 4.85 10.61 8.02
CA LYS A 92 4.63 9.60 9.08
C LYS A 92 3.18 9.32 9.44
N THR A 93 2.36 8.94 8.49
CA THR A 93 0.98 8.56 8.81
C THR A 93 0.48 7.50 7.83
N ILE A 94 -0.59 6.78 8.20
CA ILE A 94 -1.25 5.82 7.31
C ILE A 94 -1.50 6.49 5.95
N ILE A 95 -1.10 5.79 4.88
CA ILE A 95 -1.33 6.24 3.50
C ILE A 95 -2.44 5.40 2.89
N LYS A 96 -3.51 6.06 2.47
CA LYS A 96 -4.62 5.46 1.74
C LYS A 96 -4.45 5.70 0.25
N TYR A 97 -4.12 4.65 -0.50
CA TYR A 97 -4.10 4.67 -1.96
C TYR A 97 -5.49 4.36 -2.50
N VAL A 98 -6.06 5.28 -3.28
CA VAL A 98 -7.34 5.11 -3.97
C VAL A 98 -7.06 4.94 -5.46
N PHE A 99 -7.34 3.77 -6.01
CA PHE A 99 -7.05 3.46 -7.40
C PHE A 99 -8.28 3.68 -8.28
N ASN A 100 -8.31 4.82 -8.96
CA ASN A 100 -9.40 5.20 -9.85
C ASN A 100 -9.12 4.75 -11.29
N GLN A 101 -10.19 4.58 -12.07
CA GLN A 101 -10.11 4.19 -13.49
C GLN A 101 -9.27 2.91 -13.74
N THR A 102 -9.34 1.96 -12.81
CA THR A 102 -8.67 0.66 -12.94
C THR A 102 -9.46 -0.29 -13.83
N ASN A 103 -8.82 -1.39 -14.25
CA ASN A 103 -9.44 -2.49 -14.99
C ASN A 103 -10.21 -3.45 -14.06
N MET A 104 -10.33 -3.13 -12.77
CA MET A 104 -11.00 -3.96 -11.78
C MET A 104 -12.52 -3.68 -11.78
N PRO A 105 -13.37 -4.70 -11.53
CA PRO A 105 -14.82 -4.52 -11.43
C PRO A 105 -15.26 -3.84 -10.12
N TYR A 106 -14.32 -3.36 -9.32
CA TYR A 106 -14.47 -2.66 -8.05
C TYR A 106 -13.39 -1.57 -7.96
N ARG A 107 -13.48 -0.67 -6.99
CA ARG A 107 -12.43 0.33 -6.73
C ARG A 107 -11.45 -0.21 -5.68
N PRO A 108 -10.21 -0.54 -6.07
CA PRO A 108 -9.21 -0.98 -5.10
C PRO A 108 -8.80 0.21 -4.22
N ILE A 109 -8.73 -0.05 -2.92
CA ILE A 109 -8.19 0.85 -1.92
C ILE A 109 -7.14 0.08 -1.14
N VAL A 110 -5.92 0.60 -1.07
CA VAL A 110 -4.84 -0.02 -0.29
C VAL A 110 -4.42 0.94 0.80
N ILE A 111 -4.43 0.45 2.03
CA ILE A 111 -4.01 1.19 3.22
C ILE A 111 -2.62 0.70 3.59
N ASP A 112 -1.62 1.55 3.39
CA ASP A 112 -0.25 1.33 3.81
C ASP A 112 -0.04 1.86 5.22
N THR A 113 0.48 1.01 6.10
CA THR A 113 0.82 1.38 7.46
C THR A 113 2.32 1.63 7.58
N PRO A 114 2.76 2.54 8.48
CA PRO A 114 4.17 2.62 8.86
C PRO A 114 4.75 1.24 9.23
N GLY A 115 6.02 1.03 8.89
CA GLY A 115 6.71 -0.21 9.21
C GLY A 115 7.02 -0.33 10.70
N ILE A 116 6.75 -1.50 11.27
CA ILE A 116 7.12 -1.80 12.66
C ILE A 116 8.66 -1.72 12.81
N GLY A 117 9.14 -0.96 13.80
CA GLY A 117 10.56 -0.83 14.11
C GLY A 117 11.36 0.11 13.21
N SER A 118 10.72 1.08 12.55
CA SER A 118 11.43 2.11 11.76
C SER A 118 12.32 3.01 12.63
N GLU A 119 13.54 3.32 12.17
CA GLU A 119 14.53 4.16 12.87
C GLU A 119 14.11 5.64 13.06
N SER A 120 13.03 6.07 12.39
CA SER A 120 12.51 7.44 12.47
C SER A 120 11.63 7.72 13.69
N GLY A 121 11.68 6.85 14.71
CA GLY A 121 10.87 6.92 15.93
C GLY A 121 10.18 5.57 16.13
N VAL A 122 10.45 4.94 17.26
CA VAL A 122 9.96 3.61 17.63
C VAL A 122 8.45 3.66 17.76
N GLN A 123 7.72 3.52 16.65
CA GLN A 123 6.30 3.21 16.73
C GLN A 123 6.18 1.80 17.29
N THR A 124 5.81 1.72 18.56
CA THR A 124 5.58 0.45 19.24
C THR A 124 4.43 -0.28 18.54
N ASP A 125 4.36 -1.60 18.73
CA ASP A 125 3.24 -2.39 18.21
C ASP A 125 1.88 -1.85 18.69
N ALA A 126 1.85 -1.22 19.87
CA ALA A 126 0.69 -0.55 20.43
C ALA A 126 0.28 0.71 19.66
N GLU A 127 1.24 1.54 19.23
CA GLU A 127 0.94 2.76 18.45
C GLU A 127 0.39 2.42 17.06
N ILE A 128 0.93 1.38 16.41
CA ILE A 128 0.40 0.92 15.12
C ILE A 128 -0.99 0.33 15.28
N SER A 129 -1.21 -0.45 16.35
CA SER A 129 -2.52 -0.98 16.71
C SER A 129 -3.53 0.16 16.94
N GLU A 130 -3.18 1.14 17.76
CA GLU A 130 -4.05 2.28 18.09
C GLU A 130 -4.36 3.14 16.87
N MET A 131 -3.37 3.37 15.99
CA MET A 131 -3.55 4.10 14.74
C MET A 131 -4.51 3.37 13.80
N LEU A 132 -4.40 2.04 13.72
CA LEU A 132 -5.31 1.21 12.93
C LEU A 132 -6.72 1.19 13.53
N THR A 133 -6.85 0.98 14.85
CA THR A 133 -8.14 1.01 15.53
C THR A 133 -8.80 2.39 15.36
N SER A 134 -8.05 3.47 15.52
CA SER A 134 -8.55 4.84 15.31
C SER A 134 -9.03 5.05 13.88
N PHE A 135 -8.25 4.61 12.89
CA PHE A 135 -8.64 4.66 11.48
C PHE A 135 -9.94 3.90 11.22
N LEU A 136 -10.10 2.69 11.77
CA LEU A 136 -11.30 1.86 11.58
C LEU A 136 -12.52 2.43 12.28
N VAL A 137 -12.36 2.89 13.53
CA VAL A 137 -13.42 3.49 14.35
C VAL A 137 -13.89 4.80 13.74
N GLN A 138 -12.97 5.72 13.40
CA GLN A 138 -13.32 7.02 12.81
C GLN A 138 -14.00 6.85 11.46
N SER A 139 -13.64 5.82 10.71
CA SER A 139 -14.14 5.63 9.37
C SER A 139 -15.63 5.25 9.30
N HIS A 140 -16.28 4.75 10.36
CA HIS A 140 -17.71 4.35 10.53
C HIS A 140 -18.42 3.59 9.36
N ARG A 141 -17.75 3.39 8.23
CA ARG A 141 -18.24 3.01 6.90
C ARG A 141 -17.16 2.27 6.09
N VAL A 142 -15.93 2.18 6.57
CA VAL A 142 -14.85 1.44 5.89
C VAL A 142 -14.96 -0.03 6.26
N VAL A 143 -15.37 -0.84 5.30
CA VAL A 143 -15.33 -2.31 5.39
C VAL A 143 -13.95 -2.78 4.93
N ILE A 144 -13.17 -3.40 5.82
CA ILE A 144 -11.94 -4.08 5.43
C ILE A 144 -12.30 -5.37 4.70
N HIS A 145 -11.73 -5.57 3.52
CA HIS A 145 -11.97 -6.77 2.72
C HIS A 145 -10.82 -7.78 2.82
N ALA A 146 -9.59 -7.29 3.09
CA ALA A 146 -8.43 -8.14 3.34
C ALA A 146 -7.38 -7.44 4.21
N ILE A 147 -6.59 -8.22 4.93
CA ILE A 147 -5.39 -7.78 5.63
C ILE A 147 -4.21 -8.58 5.07
N GLY A 148 -3.18 -7.88 4.59
CA GLY A 148 -1.95 -8.46 4.05
C GLY A 148 -0.80 -8.26 5.02
N PHE A 149 -0.24 -9.36 5.53
CA PHE A 149 0.97 -9.34 6.36
C PHE A 149 2.22 -9.58 5.49
N VAL A 150 3.09 -8.58 5.41
CA VAL A 150 4.25 -8.55 4.51
C VAL A 150 5.54 -8.79 5.29
N LEU A 151 6.24 -9.86 4.92
CA LEU A 151 7.51 -10.30 5.51
C LEU A 151 8.63 -10.32 4.45
N LYS A 152 9.89 -10.15 4.88
CA LYS A 152 11.02 -10.33 3.96
C LYS A 152 11.21 -11.81 3.66
N TYR A 153 11.52 -12.16 2.42
CA TYR A 153 11.88 -13.52 2.07
C TYR A 153 13.10 -14.05 2.85
N SER A 154 14.08 -13.17 3.14
CA SER A 154 15.26 -13.52 3.95
C SER A 154 14.93 -13.83 5.42
N ASP A 155 13.69 -13.58 5.87
CA ASP A 155 13.19 -14.08 7.14
C ASP A 155 12.88 -15.58 7.03
N SER A 156 13.92 -16.39 6.78
CA SER A 156 13.79 -17.82 6.44
C SER A 156 13.31 -18.72 7.61
N ARG A 157 13.03 -18.14 8.78
CA ARG A 157 12.39 -18.81 9.93
C ARG A 157 11.47 -17.82 10.64
N VAL A 158 10.19 -18.15 10.73
CA VAL A 158 9.33 -17.55 11.75
C VAL A 158 9.82 -18.13 13.07
N SER A 159 10.63 -17.38 13.82
CA SER A 159 11.01 -17.81 15.16
C SER A 159 9.76 -17.90 16.03
N LEU A 160 9.77 -18.73 17.08
CA LEU A 160 8.63 -18.81 18.04
C LEU A 160 8.22 -17.42 18.57
N LYS A 161 9.20 -16.51 18.68
CA LYS A 161 8.99 -15.11 19.06
C LYS A 161 8.19 -14.32 18.00
N ARG A 162 8.39 -14.61 16.72
CA ARG A 162 7.63 -14.01 15.61
C ARG A 162 6.26 -14.65 15.41
N GLU A 163 6.11 -15.96 15.63
CA GLU A 163 4.79 -16.60 15.62
C GLU A 163 3.90 -16.00 16.73
N ALA A 164 4.47 -15.75 17.91
CA ALA A 164 3.79 -15.04 18.98
C ALA A 164 3.39 -13.63 18.56
N GLN A 165 4.28 -12.86 17.92
CA GLN A 165 3.96 -11.53 17.40
C GLN A 165 2.86 -11.55 16.33
N ILE A 166 2.88 -12.52 15.41
CA ILE A 166 1.83 -12.66 14.37
C ILE A 166 0.49 -13.00 15.02
N LYS A 167 0.47 -13.92 15.99
CA LYS A 167 -0.76 -14.29 16.73
C LYS A 167 -1.30 -13.13 17.56
N GLU A 168 -0.44 -12.42 18.28
CA GLU A 168 -0.82 -11.27 19.09
C GLU A 168 -1.34 -10.11 18.22
N LYS A 169 -0.69 -9.86 17.07
CA LYS A 169 -1.14 -8.87 16.09
C LYS A 169 -2.44 -9.28 15.40
N GLY A 170 -2.64 -10.56 15.08
CA GLY A 170 -3.92 -11.06 14.55
C GLY A 170 -5.06 -10.83 15.55
N ARG A 171 -4.79 -11.00 16.85
CA ARG A 171 -5.76 -10.79 17.93
C ARG A 171 -6.24 -9.35 18.04
N VAL A 172 -5.35 -8.38 17.83
CA VAL A 172 -5.71 -6.94 17.80
C VAL A 172 -6.79 -6.65 16.75
N PHE A 173 -6.70 -7.29 15.58
CA PHE A 173 -7.71 -7.13 14.53
C PHE A 173 -9.00 -7.88 14.84
N GLU A 174 -8.94 -9.04 15.51
CA GLU A 174 -10.12 -9.77 15.97
C GLU A 174 -10.87 -9.06 17.10
N GLU A 175 -10.17 -8.34 17.99
CA GLU A 175 -10.78 -7.60 19.11
C GLU A 175 -11.29 -6.20 18.71
N SER A 176 -10.90 -5.70 17.53
CA SER A 176 -11.30 -4.37 17.01
C SER A 176 -12.38 -4.43 15.91
N LEU A 177 -12.88 -5.62 15.56
CA LEU A 177 -13.97 -5.88 14.61
C LEU A 177 -15.22 -6.39 15.32
#